data_AF-A0A1Y0FZ01-F1
#
_entry.id   AF-A0A1Y0FZ01-F1
#
_cell.length_a   1.000
_cell.length_b   1.000
_cell.length_c   1.000
_cell.angle_alpha   90.00
_cell.angle_beta   90.00
_cell.angle_gamma   90.00
#
_symmetry.space_group_name_H-M   'P 1'
#
loop_
_entity.id
_entity.type
_entity.pdbx_description
1 polymer ?
#
loop_
_entity_poly.entity_id
_entity_poly.type
_entity_poly.pdbx_seq_one_letter_code
_entity_poly.pdbx_strand_id
1 'polypeptide(L)'
;MRNYRLLSAVFLLFLTSLSHAYIVEDVLTFNKVYNPGHFVTLSHDMRKYGFVPDGNLPSFTLTLEIRDPKNGKWEWPFYMVSQGHGFDFGRVPPEGFVINPDPFFINKDGYSTARFTVLEGSIWIGRSILTMDIKPIPAPGSGVLLVVGVVGMLLLRRRYKHLANGRNFGRLV
;
A
#
# COMPACT_ATOMS: atom_id res chain seq x y z
N MET A 1 12.58 -42.31 -7.25
CA MET A 1 11.32 -41.77 -6.69
C MET A 1 11.50 -40.70 -5.60
N ARG A 2 12.46 -40.79 -4.66
CA ARG A 2 12.64 -39.83 -3.55
C ARG A 2 13.06 -38.40 -3.93
N ASN A 3 13.73 -38.20 -5.07
CA ASN A 3 14.20 -36.87 -5.49
C ASN A 3 13.09 -36.00 -6.12
N TYR A 4 12.05 -36.60 -6.71
CA TYR A 4 10.93 -35.87 -7.31
C TYR A 4 10.01 -35.21 -6.26
N ARG A 5 9.91 -35.82 -5.07
CA ARG A 5 9.16 -35.27 -3.93
C ARG A 5 9.78 -34.00 -3.34
N LEU A 6 11.11 -33.92 -3.35
CA LEU A 6 11.83 -32.71 -2.91
C LEU A 6 11.66 -31.57 -3.93
N LEU A 7 11.73 -31.90 -5.22
CA LEU A 7 11.53 -30.91 -6.29
C LEU A 7 10.09 -30.36 -6.28
N SER A 8 9.09 -31.22 -6.07
CA SER A 8 7.68 -30.77 -5.98
C SER A 8 7.42 -29.94 -4.72
N ALA A 9 8.03 -30.28 -3.58
CA ALA A 9 7.89 -29.50 -2.34
C ALA A 9 8.50 -28.10 -2.47
N VAL A 10 9.67 -27.99 -3.13
CA VAL A 10 10.30 -26.69 -3.42
C VAL A 10 9.43 -25.88 -4.39
N PHE A 11 8.90 -26.52 -5.43
CA PHE A 11 8.02 -25.85 -6.40
C PHE A 11 6.71 -25.34 -5.76
N LEU A 12 6.11 -26.12 -4.85
CA LEU A 12 4.94 -25.72 -4.07
C LEU A 12 5.24 -24.53 -3.12
N LEU A 13 6.42 -24.50 -2.50
CA LEU A 13 6.86 -23.37 -1.66
C LEU A 13 7.06 -22.07 -2.46
N PHE A 14 7.58 -22.17 -3.68
CA PHE A 14 7.70 -21.00 -4.57
C PHE A 14 6.32 -20.45 -4.99
N LEU A 15 5.35 -21.31 -5.29
CA LEU A 15 3.99 -20.89 -5.65
C LEU A 15 3.26 -20.16 -4.50
N THR A 16 3.54 -20.50 -3.24
CA THR A 16 2.94 -19.79 -2.09
C THR A 16 3.51 -18.38 -1.84
N SER A 17 4.61 -18.01 -2.51
CA SER A 17 5.23 -16.68 -2.37
C SER A 17 4.72 -15.65 -3.37
N LEU A 18 3.68 -15.98 -4.16
CA LEU A 18 3.04 -15.05 -5.08
C LEU A 18 2.48 -13.85 -4.29
N SER A 19 2.94 -12.66 -4.69
CA SER A 19 2.60 -11.37 -4.09
C SER A 19 1.09 -11.17 -3.99
N HIS A 20 0.57 -11.09 -2.78
CA HIS A 20 -0.79 -10.64 -2.53
C HIS A 20 -0.83 -9.12 -2.56
N ALA A 21 -1.39 -8.53 -3.61
CA ALA A 21 -1.76 -7.11 -3.58
C ALA A 21 -2.73 -6.89 -2.41
N TYR A 22 -2.45 -5.91 -1.57
CA TYR A 22 -3.32 -5.56 -0.45
C TYR A 22 -3.79 -4.12 -0.62
N ILE A 23 -5.08 -3.92 -0.34
CA ILE A 23 -5.71 -2.61 -0.35
C ILE A 23 -5.53 -2.01 1.04
N VAL A 24 -4.98 -0.81 1.09
CA VAL A 24 -4.84 -0.02 2.32
C VAL A 24 -5.83 1.11 2.31
N GLU A 25 -6.52 1.28 3.43
CA GLU A 25 -7.39 2.42 3.67
C GLU A 25 -6.90 3.19 4.89
N ASP A 26 -6.65 4.48 4.69
CA ASP A 26 -6.32 5.40 5.77
C ASP A 26 -7.45 6.41 6.02
N VAL A 27 -7.99 6.43 7.24
CA VAL A 27 -9.17 7.24 7.56
C VAL A 27 -8.81 8.34 8.55
N LEU A 28 -9.03 9.59 8.15
CA LEU A 28 -9.00 10.76 9.02
C LEU A 28 -10.43 11.22 9.29
N THR A 29 -10.79 11.40 10.56
CA THR A 29 -12.13 11.87 10.96
C THR A 29 -12.04 13.30 11.49
N PHE A 30 -12.85 14.19 10.94
CA PHE A 30 -12.93 15.60 11.34
C PHE A 30 -14.27 15.90 12.02
N ASN A 31 -15.36 15.46 11.42
CA ASN A 31 -16.74 15.66 11.86
C ASN A 31 -17.02 17.11 12.32
N LYS A 32 -16.72 18.09 11.47
CA LYS A 32 -16.81 19.51 11.82
C LYS A 32 -17.26 20.38 10.65
N VAL A 33 -17.95 21.48 10.98
CA VAL A 33 -18.32 22.53 10.02
C VAL A 33 -17.19 23.55 9.89
N TYR A 34 -16.83 23.87 8.65
CA TYR A 34 -15.85 24.86 8.27
C TYR A 34 -16.55 26.01 7.53
N ASN A 35 -16.21 27.24 7.89
CA ASN A 35 -16.77 28.45 7.30
C ASN A 35 -15.86 29.00 6.20
N PRO A 36 -16.33 29.93 5.35
CA PRO A 36 -15.50 30.57 4.34
C PRO A 36 -14.19 31.11 4.91
N GLY A 37 -13.08 30.89 4.21
CA GLY A 37 -11.73 31.27 4.64
C GLY A 37 -11.06 30.27 5.58
N HIS A 38 -11.77 29.27 6.10
CA HIS A 38 -11.16 28.20 6.86
C HIS A 38 -10.52 27.17 5.92
N PHE A 39 -9.40 26.60 6.36
CA PHE A 39 -8.74 25.49 5.66
C PHE A 39 -8.48 24.33 6.62
N VAL A 40 -8.46 23.12 6.06
CA VAL A 40 -8.02 21.90 6.74
C VAL A 40 -6.92 21.25 5.91
N THR A 41 -5.90 20.75 6.60
CA THR A 41 -4.82 20.01 5.96
C THR A 41 -5.07 18.52 6.18
N LEU A 42 -5.21 17.80 5.08
CA LEU A 42 -5.38 16.36 5.00
C LEU A 42 -3.98 15.76 4.84
N SER A 43 -3.43 15.19 5.91
CA SER A 43 -2.10 14.56 5.88
C SER A 43 -2.20 13.09 6.22
N HIS A 44 -1.91 12.26 5.23
CA HIS A 44 -1.92 10.82 5.32
C HIS A 44 -0.48 10.30 5.29
N ASP A 45 -0.06 9.55 6.31
CA ASP A 45 1.25 8.88 6.37
C ASP A 45 1.10 7.45 5.86
N MET A 46 1.68 7.13 4.69
CA MET A 46 1.58 5.78 4.11
C MET A 46 2.67 4.84 4.60
N ARG A 47 3.73 5.35 5.24
CA ARG A 47 4.84 4.52 5.71
C ARG A 47 4.42 3.61 6.85
N LYS A 48 3.42 4.03 7.65
CA LYS A 48 2.84 3.17 8.70
C LYS A 48 2.24 1.88 8.14
N TYR A 49 1.92 1.85 6.84
CA TYR A 49 1.40 0.67 6.16
C TYR A 49 2.49 -0.08 5.39
N GLY A 50 3.75 0.36 5.40
CA GLY A 50 4.84 -0.31 4.69
C GLY A 50 4.98 0.12 3.22
N PHE A 51 4.38 1.24 2.82
CA PHE A 51 4.69 1.86 1.55
C PHE A 51 6.15 2.33 1.53
N VAL A 52 6.90 1.89 0.52
CA VAL A 52 8.24 2.38 0.22
C VAL A 52 8.19 3.04 -1.16
N PRO A 53 8.55 4.32 -1.30
CA PRO A 53 8.54 5.01 -2.57
C PRO A 53 9.64 4.44 -3.48
N ASP A 54 9.26 3.53 -4.38
CA ASP A 54 10.16 2.83 -5.32
C ASP A 54 10.16 3.43 -6.74
N GLY A 55 9.55 4.61 -6.90
CA GLY A 55 9.43 5.32 -8.18
C GLY A 55 8.20 4.92 -9.00
N ASN A 56 7.54 3.80 -8.70
CA ASN A 56 6.21 3.50 -9.23
C ASN A 56 5.16 3.99 -8.24
N LEU A 57 4.53 5.12 -8.54
CA LEU A 57 3.40 5.59 -7.75
C LEU A 57 2.19 4.67 -8.00
N PRO A 58 1.68 3.95 -6.98
CA PRO A 58 0.47 3.17 -7.13
C PRO A 58 -0.74 4.05 -7.42
N SER A 59 -1.84 3.43 -7.84
CA SER A 59 -3.11 4.17 -7.97
C SER A 59 -3.61 4.52 -6.58
N PHE A 60 -4.06 5.77 -6.41
CA PHE A 60 -4.61 6.30 -5.17
C PHE A 60 -6.01 6.79 -5.43
N THR A 61 -6.86 6.69 -4.42
CA THR A 61 -8.20 7.28 -4.42
C THR A 61 -8.42 7.95 -3.09
N LEU A 62 -8.47 9.28 -3.09
CA LEU A 62 -8.88 10.04 -1.91
C LEU A 62 -10.38 10.27 -1.98
N THR A 63 -11.12 9.74 -1.02
CA THR A 63 -12.54 9.98 -0.85
C THR A 63 -12.77 10.94 0.31
N LEU A 64 -13.32 12.12 0.01
CA LEU A 64 -13.73 13.10 1.01
C LEU A 64 -15.24 13.12 1.19
N GLU A 65 -15.71 12.90 2.42
CA GLU A 65 -17.12 13.04 2.77
C GLU A 65 -17.42 14.49 3.16
N ILE A 66 -18.12 15.19 2.27
CA ILE A 66 -18.53 16.58 2.47
C ILE A 66 -20.04 16.75 2.33
N ARG A 67 -20.62 17.66 3.10
CA ARG A 67 -22.05 17.98 3.06
C ARG A 67 -22.28 19.47 3.24
N ASP A 68 -23.36 19.97 2.65
CA ASP A 68 -23.91 21.28 3.01
C ASP A 68 -24.71 21.15 4.32
N PRO A 69 -24.26 21.76 5.44
CA PRO A 69 -24.98 21.72 6.70
C PRO A 69 -26.30 22.48 6.66
N LYS A 70 -26.48 23.42 5.73
CA LYS A 70 -27.69 24.24 5.61
C LYS A 70 -28.73 23.62 4.67
N ASN A 71 -28.35 22.61 3.89
CA ASN A 71 -29.18 21.94 2.88
C ASN A 71 -29.91 22.94 1.97
N GLY A 72 -29.20 24.00 1.57
CA GLY A 72 -29.74 25.11 0.81
C GLY A 72 -29.81 24.76 -0.68
N LYS A 73 -31.01 24.89 -1.28
CA LYS A 73 -31.22 24.58 -2.71
C LYS A 73 -30.61 25.61 -3.68
N TRP A 74 -30.17 26.77 -3.20
CA TRP A 74 -29.89 27.94 -4.05
C TRP A 74 -28.41 28.37 -4.09
N GLU A 75 -27.62 28.09 -3.05
CA GLU A 75 -26.20 28.46 -2.98
C GLU A 75 -25.39 27.30 -2.42
N TRP A 76 -24.92 26.42 -3.31
CA TRP A 76 -24.10 25.30 -2.88
C TRP A 76 -22.71 25.77 -2.48
N PRO A 77 -22.19 25.33 -1.31
CA PRO A 77 -20.87 25.71 -0.84
C PRO A 77 -19.77 25.42 -1.88
N PHE A 78 -18.82 26.33 -2.00
CA PHE A 78 -17.69 26.23 -2.94
C PHE A 78 -16.39 25.96 -2.18
N TYR A 79 -15.60 25.02 -2.68
CA TYR A 79 -14.33 24.62 -2.10
C TYR A 79 -13.21 24.60 -3.13
N MET A 80 -11.99 24.62 -2.60
CA MET A 80 -10.76 24.41 -3.35
C MET A 80 -9.93 23.34 -2.65
N VAL A 81 -9.46 22.35 -3.40
CA VAL A 81 -8.45 21.39 -2.96
C VAL A 81 -7.14 21.75 -3.62
N SER A 82 -6.08 21.89 -2.82
CA SER A 82 -4.74 22.25 -3.31
C SER A 82 -3.73 21.21 -2.84
N GLN A 83 -2.89 20.75 -3.75
CA GLN A 83 -1.86 19.75 -3.46
C GLN A 83 -0.66 19.93 -4.37
N GLY A 84 0.50 20.19 -3.77
CA GLY A 84 1.71 20.53 -4.52
C GLY A 84 1.48 21.77 -5.40
N HIS A 85 1.52 21.57 -6.73
CA HIS A 85 1.26 22.61 -7.73
C HIS A 85 -0.14 22.53 -8.37
N GLY A 86 -0.92 21.51 -8.03
CA GLY A 86 -2.29 21.33 -8.53
C GLY A 86 -3.32 22.02 -7.65
N PHE A 87 -4.36 22.56 -8.30
CA PHE A 87 -5.56 23.07 -7.65
C PHE A 87 -6.79 22.53 -8.37
N ASP A 88 -7.77 22.10 -7.58
CA ASP A 88 -9.07 21.66 -8.06
C ASP A 88 -10.17 22.44 -7.31
N PHE A 89 -11.26 22.71 -8.00
CA PHE A 89 -12.38 23.51 -7.51
C PHE A 89 -13.68 22.75 -7.67
N GLY A 90 -14.58 22.87 -6.71
CA GLY A 90 -15.88 22.25 -6.82
C GLY A 90 -16.93 22.84 -5.90
N ARG A 91 -18.18 22.45 -6.14
CA ARG A 91 -19.32 22.79 -5.28
C ARG A 91 -19.85 21.55 -4.60
N VAL A 92 -20.39 21.70 -3.39
CA VAL A 92 -20.97 20.60 -2.62
C VAL A 92 -22.45 20.41 -2.98
N PRO A 93 -22.83 19.35 -3.70
CA PRO A 93 -24.23 19.05 -3.98
C PRO A 93 -25.01 18.67 -2.70
N PRO A 94 -26.35 18.76 -2.72
CA PRO A 94 -27.21 18.59 -1.54
C PRO A 94 -27.23 17.16 -0.97
N GLU A 95 -26.88 16.15 -1.79
CA GLU A 95 -26.92 14.74 -1.39
C GLU A 95 -25.68 14.30 -0.59
N GLY A 96 -24.73 15.23 -0.38
CA GLY A 96 -23.39 14.90 0.07
C GLY A 96 -22.56 14.32 -1.06
N PHE A 97 -21.26 14.55 -1.02
CA PHE A 97 -20.40 14.18 -2.14
C PHE A 97 -19.15 13.46 -1.64
N VAL A 98 -18.68 12.54 -2.48
CA VAL A 98 -17.37 11.91 -2.42
C VAL A 98 -16.55 12.55 -3.52
N ILE A 99 -15.66 13.48 -3.15
CA ILE A 99 -14.68 14.01 -4.12
C ILE A 99 -13.54 13.00 -4.20
N ASN A 100 -13.16 12.65 -5.43
CA ASN A 100 -11.84 12.11 -5.78
C ASN A 100 -11.03 13.23 -6.45
N PRO A 101 -10.35 14.11 -5.68
CA PRO A 101 -9.58 15.19 -6.26
C PRO A 101 -8.40 14.61 -7.03
N ASP A 102 -8.41 14.78 -8.35
CA ASP A 102 -7.26 14.53 -9.20
C ASP A 102 -6.56 15.87 -9.46
N PRO A 103 -5.23 15.98 -9.28
CA PRO A 103 -4.28 14.91 -9.01
C PRO A 103 -3.90 14.78 -7.52
N PHE A 104 -4.10 13.58 -6.94
CA PHE A 104 -3.63 13.25 -5.59
C PHE A 104 -2.23 12.64 -5.64
N PHE A 105 -1.25 13.26 -4.99
CA PHE A 105 0.16 12.85 -5.04
C PHE A 105 0.71 12.40 -3.68
N ILE A 106 1.55 11.38 -3.70
CA ILE A 106 2.39 11.00 -2.57
C ILE A 106 3.80 11.55 -2.82
N ASN A 107 4.34 12.24 -1.83
CA ASN A 107 5.69 12.77 -1.91
C ASN A 107 6.73 11.63 -1.81
N LYS A 108 7.99 11.95 -2.13
CA LYS A 108 9.11 11.00 -2.04
C LYS A 108 9.37 10.51 -0.60
N ASP A 109 8.81 11.19 0.39
CA ASP A 109 8.92 10.83 1.80
C ASP A 109 7.78 9.93 2.28
N GLY A 110 6.85 9.51 1.40
CA GLY A 110 5.75 8.60 1.73
C GLY A 110 4.53 9.24 2.40
N TYR A 111 4.43 10.56 2.35
CA TYR A 111 3.28 11.33 2.83
C TYR A 111 2.44 11.85 1.68
N SER A 112 1.13 11.89 1.90
CA SER A 112 0.23 12.66 1.06
C SER A 112 -0.35 13.82 1.85
N THR A 113 -0.10 15.03 1.39
CA THR A 113 -0.57 16.25 2.05
C THR A 113 -1.37 17.09 1.06
N ALA A 114 -2.67 17.21 1.30
CA ALA A 114 -3.56 18.09 0.56
C ALA A 114 -4.18 19.12 1.48
N ARG A 115 -4.51 20.30 0.95
CA ARG A 115 -5.18 21.37 1.70
C ARG A 115 -6.55 21.61 1.08
N PHE A 116 -7.58 21.41 1.88
CA PHE A 116 -8.96 21.72 1.55
C PHE A 116 -9.32 23.10 2.12
N THR A 117 -9.77 24.01 1.27
CA THR A 117 -10.12 25.39 1.64
C THR A 117 -11.58 25.65 1.29
N VAL A 118 -12.34 26.18 2.25
CA VAL A 118 -13.71 26.62 2.02
C VAL A 118 -13.67 28.04 1.50
N LEU A 119 -14.23 28.28 0.31
CA LEU A 119 -14.22 29.58 -0.34
C LEU A 119 -15.57 30.29 -0.18
N GLU A 120 -16.67 29.57 -0.33
CA GLU A 120 -18.03 30.10 -0.26
C GLU A 120 -18.94 29.15 0.51
N GLY A 121 -19.86 29.68 1.31
CA GLY A 121 -20.74 28.87 2.15
C GLY A 121 -20.03 28.12 3.29
N SER A 122 -20.82 27.44 4.13
CA SER A 122 -20.27 26.57 5.18
C SER A 122 -20.27 25.13 4.69
N ILE A 123 -19.21 24.37 4.96
CA ILE A 123 -19.09 22.96 4.55
C ILE A 123 -18.90 22.11 5.81
N TRP A 124 -19.70 21.07 5.96
CA TRP A 124 -19.42 20.02 6.93
C TRP A 124 -18.49 18.98 6.29
N ILE A 125 -17.40 18.67 6.98
CA ILE A 125 -16.44 17.65 6.58
C ILE A 125 -16.51 16.51 7.60
N GLY A 126 -16.86 15.32 7.14
CA GLY A 126 -16.99 14.12 7.95
C GLY A 126 -15.66 13.40 8.11
N ARG A 127 -15.24 12.73 7.04
CA ARG A 127 -14.04 11.90 6.99
C ARG A 127 -13.31 12.02 5.65
N SER A 128 -12.02 11.76 5.69
CA SER A 128 -11.13 11.63 4.54
C SER A 128 -10.59 10.22 4.52
N ILE A 129 -10.87 9.47 3.46
CA ILE A 129 -10.44 8.09 3.28
C ILE A 129 -9.46 8.07 2.12
N LEU A 130 -8.21 7.69 2.36
CA LEU A 130 -7.23 7.44 1.31
C LEU A 130 -7.12 5.95 1.08
N THR A 131 -7.57 5.48 -0.08
CA THR A 131 -7.46 4.09 -0.52
C THR A 131 -6.31 3.94 -1.50
N MET A 132 -5.51 2.88 -1.30
CA MET A 132 -4.29 2.64 -2.06
C MET A 132 -4.08 1.15 -2.31
N ASP A 133 -3.72 0.81 -3.55
CA ASP A 133 -3.30 -0.54 -3.90
C ASP A 133 -1.79 -0.68 -3.71
N ILE A 134 -1.38 -1.37 -2.65
CA ILE A 134 0.03 -1.62 -2.39
C ILE A 134 0.40 -3.00 -2.94
N LYS A 135 1.31 -2.99 -3.92
CA LYS A 135 2.00 -4.22 -4.34
C LYS A 135 3.02 -4.58 -3.25
N PRO A 136 2.95 -5.76 -2.63
CA PRO A 136 3.95 -6.14 -1.65
C PRO A 136 5.29 -6.28 -2.37
N ILE A 137 6.32 -5.65 -1.81
CA ILE A 137 7.69 -5.84 -2.27
C ILE A 137 8.05 -7.28 -1.93
N PRO A 138 8.44 -8.13 -2.91
CA PRO A 138 8.90 -9.48 -2.61
C PRO A 138 10.09 -9.38 -1.66
N ALA A 139 9.99 -10.04 -0.51
CA ALA A 139 11.00 -9.96 0.55
C ALA A 139 12.41 -10.23 -0.04
N PRO A 140 13.33 -9.26 0.03
CA PRO A 140 14.67 -9.45 -0.50
C PRO A 140 15.42 -10.41 0.43
N GLY A 141 15.45 -11.69 0.08
CA GLY A 141 16.31 -12.67 0.75
C GLY A 141 15.72 -14.06 0.94
N SER A 142 14.40 -14.23 0.93
CA SER A 142 13.78 -15.56 1.11
C SER A 142 14.14 -16.52 -0.02
N GLY A 143 14.15 -16.03 -1.27
CA GLY A 143 14.59 -16.82 -2.43
C GLY A 143 16.09 -17.18 -2.38
N VAL A 144 16.95 -16.23 -2.01
CA VAL A 144 18.40 -16.44 -1.94
C VAL A 144 18.78 -17.40 -0.81
N LEU A 145 18.19 -17.23 0.38
CA LEU A 145 18.41 -18.12 1.52
C LEU A 145 17.94 -19.54 1.23
N LEU A 146 16.83 -19.69 0.50
CA LEU A 146 16.34 -21.00 0.08
C LEU A 146 17.31 -21.65 -0.92
N VAL A 147 17.80 -20.90 -1.91
CA VAL A 147 18.81 -21.40 -2.87
C VAL A 147 20.09 -21.81 -2.15
N VAL A 148 20.61 -20.97 -1.25
CA VAL A 148 21.80 -21.29 -0.45
C VAL A 148 21.56 -22.52 0.43
N GLY A 149 20.38 -22.61 1.06
CA GLY A 149 19.99 -23.77 1.86
C GLY A 149 19.94 -25.07 1.06
N VAL A 150 19.33 -25.06 -0.14
CA VAL A 150 19.24 -26.24 -1.01
C VAL A 150 20.62 -26.65 -1.54
N VAL A 151 21.45 -25.69 -1.96
CA VAL A 151 22.83 -25.95 -2.41
C VAL A 151 23.66 -26.54 -1.27
N GLY A 152 23.57 -25.97 -0.06
CA GLY A 152 24.23 -26.51 1.14
C GLY A 152 23.80 -27.95 1.45
N MET A 153 22.50 -28.24 1.36
CA MET A 153 21.97 -29.60 1.58
C MET A 153 22.46 -30.61 0.54
N LEU A 154 22.58 -30.19 -0.74
CA LEU A 154 23.10 -31.03 -1.82
C LEU A 154 24.59 -31.34 -1.64
N LEU A 155 25.40 -30.36 -1.23
CA LEU A 155 26.82 -30.54 -0.94
C LEU A 155 27.03 -31.47 0.26
N LEU A 156 26.26 -31.27 1.34
CA LEU A 156 26.29 -32.16 2.51
C LEU A 156 25.89 -33.60 2.13
N ARG A 157 24.88 -33.78 1.28
CA ARG A 157 24.46 -35.11 0.81
C ARG A 157 25.55 -35.80 -0.01
N ARG A 158 26.31 -35.08 -0.84
CA ARG A 158 27.45 -35.63 -1.59
C ARG A 158 28.57 -36.06 -0.64
N ARG A 159 28.89 -35.23 0.37
CA ARG A 159 29.93 -35.53 1.36
C ARG A 159 29.58 -36.75 2.21
N TYR A 160 28.32 -36.88 2.64
CA TYR A 160 27.85 -38.03 3.42
C TYR A 160 27.89 -39.34 2.62
N LYS A 161 27.55 -39.30 1.32
CA LYS A 161 27.69 -40.46 0.44
C LYS A 161 29.14 -40.89 0.22
N HIS A 162 30.07 -39.95 0.06
CA HIS A 162 31.49 -40.27 -0.03
C HIS A 162 32.05 -40.88 1.26
N LEU A 163 31.66 -40.36 2.42
CA LEU A 163 32.06 -40.91 3.72
C LEU A 163 31.45 -42.30 3.98
N ALA A 164 30.21 -42.54 3.54
CA ALA A 164 29.58 -43.85 3.63
C ALA A 164 30.23 -44.88 2.69
N ASN A 165 30.64 -44.49 1.48
CA ASN A 165 31.38 -45.38 0.57
C ASN A 165 32.82 -45.66 1.05
N GLY A 166 33.47 -44.70 1.70
CA GLY A 166 34.82 -44.88 2.27
C GLY A 166 34.90 -45.85 3.44
N ARG A 167 33.79 -46.08 4.17
CA ARG A 167 33.74 -47.07 5.27
C ARG A 167 33.54 -48.52 4.81
N ASN A 168 33.13 -48.76 3.56
CA ASN A 168 32.97 -50.11 3.04
C ASN A 168 34.28 -50.76 2.57
N PHE A 169 35.39 -50.01 2.55
CA PHE A 169 36.72 -50.55 2.19
C PHE A 169 37.55 -51.04 3.39
N GLY A 170 37.08 -50.85 4.63
CA GLY A 170 37.80 -51.27 5.85
C GLY A 170 37.29 -52.58 6.48
N ARG A 171 36.55 -53.41 5.74
CA ARG A 171 35.94 -54.64 6.29
C ARG A 171 36.14 -55.89 5.42
N LEU A 172 37.10 -55.86 4.50
CA LEU A 172 37.62 -57.03 3.83
C LEU A 172 39.15 -56.91 3.81
N VAL A 173 39.80 -57.99 4.26
CA VAL A 173 41.24 -58.20 4.54
C VAL A 173 41.67 -57.82 5.95
#